data_AF-A0A412CHC5-F1
#
_entry.id   AF-A0A412CHC5-F1
#
_cell.length_a   1.000
_cell.length_b   1.000
_cell.length_c   1.000
_cell.angle_alpha   90.00
_cell.angle_beta   90.00
_cell.angle_gamma   90.00
#
_symmetry.space_group_name_H-M   'P 1'
#
loop_
_entity.id
_entity.type
_entity.pdbx_description
1 polymer ?
#
loop_
_entity_poly.entity_id
_entity_poly.type
_entity_poly.pdbx_seq_one_letter_code
_entity_poly.pdbx_strand_id
1 'polypeptide(L)'
;MGELPAHNHTASTNTTGNHTHQFQLYGPNGDTNLNFPSDYDTNYARNKGTTLSAGNHSHTININNTGSSQAHNNIQPYLTVYMWKRIS
;
A
#
# COMPACT_ATOMS: atom_id res chain seq x y z
N MET A 1 -15.69 5.36 -18.70
CA MET A 1 -14.42 4.78 -19.15
C MET A 1 -14.58 4.32 -20.58
N GLY A 2 -14.24 5.14 -21.56
CA GLY A 2 -14.51 4.79 -22.97
C GLY A 2 -14.05 5.80 -24.00
N GLU A 3 -13.03 6.61 -23.71
CA GLU A 3 -12.45 7.54 -24.70
C GLU A 3 -10.96 7.68 -24.45
N LEU A 4 -10.51 7.63 -23.20
CA LEU A 4 -9.08 7.52 -22.88
C LEU A 4 -8.49 6.25 -23.50
N PRO A 5 -7.30 6.29 -24.14
CA PRO A 5 -6.55 5.09 -24.49
C PRO A 5 -6.36 4.16 -23.29
N ALA A 6 -6.17 2.88 -23.56
CA ALA A 6 -5.82 1.92 -22.51
C ALA A 6 -4.59 2.41 -21.74
N HIS A 7 -4.70 2.50 -20.42
CA HIS A 7 -3.58 2.85 -19.55
C HIS A 7 -3.54 1.96 -18.29
N ASN A 8 -2.35 1.87 -17.71
CA ASN A 8 -2.06 1.08 -16.52
C ASN A 8 -2.02 1.97 -15.28
N HIS A 9 -2.35 1.38 -14.14
CA HIS A 9 -2.13 1.99 -12.83
C HIS A 9 -0.96 1.29 -12.15
N THR A 10 -0.04 2.08 -11.60
CA THR A 10 1.02 1.57 -10.75
C THR A 10 0.73 2.03 -9.34
N ALA A 11 0.57 1.09 -8.42
CA ALA A 11 0.47 1.38 -7.01
C ALA A 11 1.39 0.42 -6.24
N SER A 12 1.98 0.96 -5.18
CA SER A 12 2.83 0.21 -4.28
C SER A 12 2.37 0.46 -2.86
N THR A 13 2.47 -0.58 -2.05
CA THR A 13 2.41 -0.51 -0.60
C THR A 13 3.67 -1.16 -0.06
N ASN A 14 4.01 -0.80 1.17
CA ASN A 14 5.16 -1.36 1.88
C ASN A 14 4.70 -2.38 2.94
N THR A 15 5.67 -3.14 3.44
CA THR A 15 5.49 -3.95 4.65
C THR A 15 5.87 -3.06 5.82
N THR A 16 4.93 -2.84 6.75
CA THR A 16 5.12 -1.98 7.92
C THR A 16 4.53 -2.65 9.16
N GLY A 17 4.69 -2.03 10.33
CA GLY A 17 4.07 -2.50 11.56
C GLY A 17 4.97 -3.32 12.48
N ASN A 18 6.20 -3.64 12.07
CA ASN A 18 7.18 -4.19 13.00
C ASN A 18 7.54 -3.16 14.07
N HIS A 19 7.19 -3.45 15.31
CA HIS A 19 7.60 -2.68 16.48
C HIS A 19 7.70 -3.57 17.71
N THR A 20 8.39 -3.06 18.73
CA THR A 20 8.53 -3.67 20.06
C THR A 20 8.32 -2.61 21.12
N HIS A 21 7.78 -2.97 22.28
CA HIS A 21 7.72 -2.10 23.44
C HIS A 21 8.89 -2.39 24.39
N GLN A 22 9.48 -1.34 24.96
CA GLN A 22 10.45 -1.46 26.04
C GLN A 22 9.78 -1.13 27.36
N PHE A 23 10.11 -1.89 28.40
CA PHE A 23 9.66 -1.62 29.76
C PHE A 23 10.80 -1.85 30.75
N GLN A 24 10.73 -1.12 31.86
CA GLN A 24 11.74 -1.20 32.90
C GLN A 24 11.47 -2.41 33.80
N LEU A 25 12.50 -3.20 34.05
CA LEU A 25 12.50 -4.26 35.05
C LEU A 25 13.10 -3.72 36.34
N TYR A 26 12.51 -4.13 37.46
CA TYR A 26 12.95 -3.84 38.82
C TYR A 26 13.28 -5.17 39.51
N GLY A 27 14.31 -5.14 40.34
CA GLY A 27 14.81 -6.28 41.09
C GLY A 27 15.23 -5.84 42.49
N PRO A 28 15.05 -6.68 43.52
CA PRO A 28 15.53 -6.39 44.86
C PRO A 28 17.06 -6.30 44.87
N ASN A 29 17.60 -5.38 45.67
CA ASN A 29 19.03 -5.28 46.02
C ASN A 29 20.02 -5.16 44.84
N GLY A 30 19.57 -4.70 43.68
CA GLY A 30 20.43 -4.54 42.50
C GLY A 30 20.72 -5.82 41.73
N ASP A 31 19.97 -6.91 41.96
CA ASP A 31 20.09 -8.14 41.17
C ASP A 31 19.65 -7.92 39.72
N THR A 32 20.61 -8.01 38.79
CA THR A 32 20.41 -7.67 37.37
C THR A 32 20.19 -8.89 36.47
N ASN A 33 19.92 -10.07 37.01
CA ASN A 33 19.68 -11.30 36.23
C ASN A 33 18.24 -11.80 36.42
N LEU A 34 17.26 -10.93 36.14
CA LEU A 34 15.85 -11.27 36.26
C LEU A 34 15.21 -11.25 34.88
N ASN A 35 14.57 -12.37 34.51
CA ASN A 35 13.78 -12.48 33.27
C ASN A 35 12.36 -11.95 33.42
N PHE A 36 11.93 -11.61 34.64
CA PHE A 36 10.61 -11.07 34.97
C PHE A 36 10.74 -10.00 36.08
N PRO A 37 9.83 -9.00 36.14
CA PRO A 37 9.84 -8.05 37.25
C PRO A 37 9.64 -8.80 38.57
N SER A 38 10.57 -8.64 39.51
CA SER A 38 10.46 -9.18 40.86
C SER A 38 10.64 -8.00 41.80
N ASP A 39 9.59 -7.65 42.53
CA ASP A 39 9.51 -6.52 43.48
C ASP A 39 9.79 -5.11 42.91
N TYR A 40 8.99 -4.12 43.32
CA TYR A 40 9.08 -2.74 42.84
C TYR A 40 10.03 -1.92 43.71
N ASP A 41 11.31 -1.82 43.33
CA ASP A 41 12.27 -0.89 43.92
C ASP A 41 12.84 0.07 42.86
N THR A 42 12.35 1.31 42.87
CA THR A 42 12.71 2.35 41.90
C THR A 42 14.18 2.78 41.97
N ASN A 43 14.89 2.47 43.07
CA ASN A 43 16.31 2.78 43.22
C ASN A 43 17.21 1.85 42.39
N TYR A 44 16.68 0.70 41.96
CA TYR A 44 17.42 -0.33 41.21
C TYR A 44 16.86 -0.57 39.79
N ALA A 45 16.31 0.47 39.17
CA ALA A 45 15.81 0.46 37.80
C ALA A 45 16.96 0.34 36.77
N ARG A 46 17.36 -0.87 36.36
CA ARG A 46 18.47 -1.01 35.37
C ARG A 46 18.18 -1.87 34.14
N ASN A 47 17.44 -2.98 34.24
CA ASN A 47 17.22 -3.85 33.07
C ASN A 47 16.03 -3.41 32.22
N LYS A 48 16.19 -3.39 30.89
CA LYS A 48 15.11 -3.14 29.93
C LYS A 48 14.59 -4.47 29.40
N GLY A 49 13.37 -4.83 29.79
CA GLY A 49 12.61 -5.87 29.11
C GLY A 49 12.13 -5.33 27.76
N THR A 50 12.13 -6.17 26.73
CA THR A 50 11.57 -5.83 25.41
C THR A 50 10.54 -6.88 25.05
N THR A 51 9.36 -6.45 24.60
CA THR A 51 8.35 -7.38 24.09
C THR A 51 8.86 -8.06 22.82
N LEU A 52 8.27 -9.20 22.46
CA LEU A 52 8.47 -9.75 21.13
C LEU A 52 7.98 -8.76 20.06
N SER A 53 8.56 -8.87 18.87
CA SER A 53 8.12 -8.10 17.71
C SER A 53 6.67 -8.42 17.38
N ALA A 54 5.88 -7.38 17.06
CA ALA A 54 4.52 -7.53 16.56
C ALA A 54 4.43 -8.26 15.20
N GLY A 55 5.56 -8.57 14.56
CA GLY A 55 5.63 -9.16 13.24
C GLY A 55 5.48 -8.12 12.13
N ASN A 56 5.95 -8.48 10.93
CA ASN A 56 5.81 -7.64 9.75
C ASN A 56 4.51 -8.00 9.03
N HIS A 57 3.74 -7.00 8.60
CA HIS A 57 2.57 -7.24 7.74
C HIS A 57 2.57 -6.30 6.54
N SER A 58 1.94 -6.77 5.47
CA SER A 58 1.82 -6.06 4.21
C SER A 58 0.35 -5.86 3.87
N HIS A 59 0.05 -4.74 3.24
CA HIS A 59 -1.20 -4.56 2.52
C HIS A 59 -1.04 -5.07 1.09
N THR A 60 -2.16 -5.42 0.45
CA THR A 60 -2.21 -5.74 -0.98
C THR A 60 -3.07 -4.68 -1.66
N ILE A 61 -2.56 -4.10 -2.73
CA ILE A 61 -3.29 -3.12 -3.55
C ILE A 61 -3.62 -3.76 -4.89
N ASN A 62 -4.92 -3.86 -5.21
CA ASN A 62 -5.40 -4.29 -6.51
C ASN A 62 -6.09 -3.12 -7.21
N ILE A 63 -5.53 -2.68 -8.35
CA ILE A 63 -6.11 -1.61 -9.18
C ILE A 63 -6.25 -2.14 -10.61
N ASN A 64 -7.47 -2.08 -11.13
CA ASN A 64 -7.75 -2.49 -12.49
C ASN A 64 -7.36 -1.40 -13.49
N ASN A 65 -6.99 -1.83 -14.70
CA ASN A 65 -6.75 -0.92 -15.82
C ASN A 65 -8.03 -0.19 -16.22
N THR A 66 -7.86 1.03 -16.73
CA THR A 66 -8.98 1.88 -17.19
C THR A 66 -8.69 2.49 -18.57
N GLY A 67 -9.74 2.84 -19.31
CA GLY A 67 -9.64 3.38 -20.67
C GLY A 67 -9.85 2.36 -21.80
N SER A 68 -10.31 2.85 -22.97
CA SER A 68 -9.78 2.60 -24.34
C SER A 68 -10.78 2.92 -25.46
N SER A 69 -12.04 3.28 -25.21
CA SER A 69 -13.04 3.35 -26.30
C SER A 69 -13.03 4.64 -27.16
N GLN A 70 -11.84 5.17 -27.44
CA GLN A 70 -11.68 6.31 -28.35
C GLN A 70 -12.25 5.98 -29.73
N ALA A 71 -13.37 6.59 -30.09
CA ALA A 71 -13.85 6.55 -31.47
C ALA A 71 -12.91 7.41 -32.33
N HIS A 72 -12.48 6.83 -33.46
CA HIS A 72 -11.59 7.48 -34.42
C HIS A 72 -12.37 7.85 -35.69
N ASN A 73 -11.90 8.85 -36.44
CA ASN A 73 -12.50 9.16 -37.74
C ASN A 73 -12.46 7.89 -38.62
N ASN A 74 -13.63 7.49 -39.10
CA ASN A 74 -13.80 6.30 -39.93
C ASN A 74 -14.09 6.64 -41.40
N ILE A 75 -13.99 7.93 -41.76
CA ILE A 75 -14.22 8.39 -43.12
C ILE A 75 -12.86 8.66 -43.76
N GLN A 76 -12.53 7.83 -44.76
CA GLN A 76 -11.37 8.04 -45.62
C GLN A 76 -11.48 9.36 -46.38
N PRO A 77 -10.38 9.91 -46.93
CA PRO A 77 -10.45 11.09 -47.78
C PRO A 77 -11.50 10.91 -48.89
N TYR A 78 -12.39 11.89 -49.03
CA TYR A 78 -13.47 11.84 -50.00
C TYR A 78 -13.68 13.22 -50.61
N LEU A 79 -14.32 13.22 -51.77
CA LEU A 79 -14.78 14.42 -52.44
C LEU A 79 -16.31 14.42 -52.47
N THR A 80 -16.93 15.52 -52.06
CA THR A 80 -18.37 15.69 -52.16
C THR A 80 -18.73 16.19 -53.55
N VAL A 81 -19.60 15.44 -54.24
CA VAL A 81 -20.11 15.80 -55.57
C VAL A 81 -21.62 15.58 -55.65
N TYR A 82 -22.29 16.30 -56.55
CA TYR A 82 -23.68 16.00 -56.90
C TYR A 82 -23.73 14.79 -57.84
N MET A 83 -24.36 13.69 -57.41
CA MET A 83 -24.59 12.49 -58.23
C MET A 83 -26.06 12.39 -58.63
N TRP A 84 -26.32 12.46 -59.94
CA TRP A 84 -27.67 12.33 -60.50
C TRP A 84 -27.84 10.97 -61.19
N LYS A 85 -28.95 10.28 -60.90
CA LYS A 85 -29.36 9.06 -61.61
C LYS A 85 -30.48 9.39 -62.58
N ARG A 86 -30.32 9.06 -63.87
CA ARG A 86 -31.42 9.16 -64.84
C ARG A 86 -32.46 8.08 -64.55
N ILE A 87 -33.73 8.48 -64.44
CA ILE A 87 -34.85 7.59 -64.05
C ILE A 87 -35.83 7.27 -65.19
N SER A 88 -35.58 7.81 -66.39
CA SER A 88 -36.33 7.57 -67.63
C SER A 88 -35.41 7.71 -68.82
#